data_AF-A0A534LVT4-F1
#
_entry.id   AF-A0A534LVT4-F1
#
_cell.length_a   1.000
_cell.length_b   1.000
_cell.length_c   1.000
_cell.angle_alpha   90.00
_cell.angle_beta   90.00
_cell.angle_gamma   90.00
#
_symmetry.space_group_name_H-M   'P 1'
#
loop_
_entity.id
_entity.type
_entity.pdbx_description
1 polymer ?
#
loop_
_entity_poly.entity_id
_entity_poly.type
_entity_poly.pdbx_seq_one_letter_code
_entity_poly.pdbx_strand_id
1 'polypeptide(L)'
;MRWKWKFGLLLVVAMESPILAWGGLFLHLPAEGVGYLAAILTALLFGMLVLRPTLFALAGLWLVGIAGSGLYFMRYLPPTVALGFGSILSTLACSVGLPLYRRALGFVLRRHV
;
A
#
# COMPACT_ATOMS: atom_id res chain seq x y z
N MET A 1 13.94 2.12 -22.47
CA MET A 1 14.11 1.50 -21.14
C MET A 1 14.08 2.49 -19.96
N ARG A 2 14.67 3.70 -20.05
CA ARG A 2 14.70 4.70 -18.95
C ARG A 2 13.34 5.11 -18.36
N TRP A 3 12.27 5.14 -19.16
CA TRP A 3 10.92 5.54 -18.71
C TRP A 3 10.29 4.59 -17.69
N LYS A 4 10.56 3.28 -17.79
CA LYS A 4 10.02 2.28 -16.85
C LYS A 4 10.58 2.49 -15.43
N TRP A 5 11.85 2.88 -15.33
CA TRP A 5 12.51 3.17 -14.06
C TRP A 5 12.03 4.48 -13.42
N LYS A 6 11.76 5.51 -14.22
CA LYS A 6 11.16 6.77 -13.72
C LYS A 6 9.77 6.53 -13.12
N PHE A 7 8.96 5.70 -13.79
CA PHE A 7 7.63 5.36 -13.29
C PHE A 7 7.69 4.48 -12.04
N GLY A 8 8.65 3.54 -11.97
CA GLY A 8 8.91 2.74 -10.77
C GLY A 8 9.28 3.60 -9.56
N LEU A 9 10.17 4.58 -9.73
CA LEU A 9 10.51 5.54 -8.67
C LEU A 9 9.32 6.37 -8.22
N LEU A 10 8.50 6.87 -9.16
CA LEU A 10 7.28 7.61 -8.84
C LEU A 10 6.30 6.76 -8.02
N LEU A 11 6.13 5.48 -8.36
CA LEU A 11 5.28 4.56 -7.62
C LEU A 11 5.79 4.30 -6.20
N VAL A 12 7.10 4.14 -6.02
CA VAL A 12 7.71 3.97 -4.69
C VAL A 12 7.44 5.20 -3.84
N VAL A 13 7.75 6.39 -4.34
CA VAL A 13 7.52 7.65 -3.62
C VAL A 13 6.04 7.84 -3.28
N ALA A 14 5.14 7.55 -4.23
CA ALA A 14 3.71 7.62 -4.00
C ALA A 14 3.25 6.66 -2.89
N MET A 15 3.84 5.47 -2.78
CA MET A 15 3.51 4.50 -1.72
C MET A 15 4.15 4.82 -0.37
N GLU A 16 5.30 5.49 -0.34
CA GLU A 16 5.96 5.90 0.91
C GLU A 16 5.28 7.11 1.53
N SER A 17 4.88 8.08 0.72
CA SER A 17 4.35 9.37 1.18
C SER A 17 3.23 9.29 2.22
N PRO A 18 2.22 8.38 2.14
CA PRO A 18 1.15 8.30 3.12
C PRO A 18 1.66 7.76 4.46
N ILE A 19 2.60 6.82 4.42
CA ILE A 19 3.17 6.17 5.61
C ILE A 19 4.07 7.16 6.35
N LEU A 20 4.89 7.91 5.62
CA LEU A 20 5.75 8.94 6.18
C LEU A 20 4.97 10.14 6.70
N ALA A 21 3.97 10.62 5.95
CA ALA A 21 3.08 11.67 6.40
C ALA A 21 2.34 11.25 7.68
N TRP A 22 1.93 9.99 7.77
CA TRP A 22 1.32 9.46 8.99
C TRP A 22 2.27 9.45 10.18
N GLY A 23 3.46 8.88 9.98
CA GLY A 23 4.50 8.81 11.00
C GLY A 23 4.89 10.18 11.56
N GLY A 24 5.01 11.18 10.68
CA GLY A 24 5.31 12.55 11.08
C GLY A 24 4.14 13.27 11.74
N LEU A 25 2.96 13.26 11.12
CA LEU A 25 1.84 14.12 11.54
C LEU A 25 1.01 13.56 12.70
N PHE A 26 0.85 12.24 12.77
CA PHE A 26 -0.07 11.61 13.73
C PHE A 26 0.67 10.86 14.84
N LEU A 27 1.79 10.21 14.51
CA LEU A 27 2.62 9.51 15.50
C LEU A 27 3.70 10.39 16.13
N HIS A 28 3.84 11.64 15.67
CA HIS A 28 4.81 12.62 16.17
C HIS A 28 6.24 12.05 16.24
N LEU A 29 6.60 11.23 15.25
CA LEU A 29 7.95 10.66 15.19
C LEU A 29 8.99 11.78 15.08
N PRO A 30 10.12 11.68 15.81
CA PRO A 30 11.23 12.61 15.63
C PRO A 30 11.74 12.54 14.19
N ALA A 31 12.31 13.64 13.68
CA ALA A 31 12.78 13.73 12.30
C ALA A 31 13.76 12.60 11.93
N GLU A 32 14.62 12.19 12.87
CA GLU A 32 15.50 11.03 12.74
C GLU A 32 14.72 9.73 12.53
N GLY A 33 13.67 9.50 13.32
CA GLY A 33 12.79 8.34 13.21
C GLY A 33 12.05 8.29 11.87
N VAL A 34 11.60 9.45 11.35
CA VAL A 34 11.01 9.55 10.01
C VAL A 34 12.04 9.27 8.92
N GLY A 35 13.28 9.74 9.09
CA GLY A 35 14.39 9.46 8.17
C GLY A 35 14.74 7.97 8.10
N TYR A 36 14.85 7.29 9.25
CA TYR A 36 15.06 5.83 9.29
C TYR A 36 13.90 5.06 8.67
N LEU A 37 12.67 5.47 8.98
CA LEU A 37 11.46 4.87 8.41
C LEU A 37 11.44 5.00 6.89
N ALA A 38 11.78 6.18 6.36
CA ALA A 38 11.90 6.41 4.92
C ALA A 38 12.96 5.51 4.30
N ALA A 39 14.18 5.46 4.85
CA ALA A 39 15.24 4.63 4.31
C ALA A 39 14.86 3.13 4.24
N ILE A 40 14.20 2.62 5.29
CA ILE A 40 13.75 1.22 5.35
C ILE A 40 12.63 0.96 4.34
N LEU A 41 11.62 1.84 4.27
CA LEU A 41 10.53 1.73 3.32
C LEU A 41 11.03 1.77 1.88
N THR A 42 11.97 2.65 1.56
CA THR A 42 12.47 2.84 0.19
C THR A 42 13.17 1.56 -0.25
N ALA A 43 14.05 1.03 0.60
CA ALA A 43 14.76 -0.22 0.33
C ALA A 43 13.78 -1.39 0.16
N LEU A 44 12.77 -1.49 1.03
CA LEU A 44 11.77 -2.55 1.00
C LEU A 44 10.92 -2.49 -0.28
N LEU A 45 10.36 -1.32 -0.60
CA LEU A 45 9.49 -1.12 -1.75
C LEU A 45 10.24 -1.28 -3.07
N PHE A 46 11.47 -0.79 -3.15
CA PHE A 46 12.31 -0.99 -4.32
C PHE A 46 12.68 -2.47 -4.49
N GLY A 47 13.02 -3.16 -3.39
CA GLY A 47 13.25 -4.61 -3.37
C GLY A 47 12.03 -5.40 -3.85
N MET A 48 10.83 -5.03 -3.38
CA MET A 48 9.58 -5.64 -3.84
C MET A 48 9.33 -5.37 -5.32
N LEU A 49 9.51 -4.13 -5.79
CA LEU A 49 9.28 -3.77 -7.19
C LEU A 49 10.20 -4.56 -8.15
N VAL A 50 11.45 -4.78 -7.76
CA VAL A 50 12.45 -5.50 -8.57
C VAL A 50 12.27 -7.02 -8.48
N LEU A 51 12.10 -7.57 -7.28
CA LEU A 51 12.11 -9.02 -7.06
C LEU A 51 10.74 -9.67 -7.22
N ARG A 52 9.68 -8.98 -6.77
CA ARG A 52 8.30 -9.51 -6.74
C ARG A 52 7.27 -8.40 -6.95
N PRO A 53 7.08 -7.92 -8.20
CA PRO A 53 6.20 -6.79 -8.50
C PRO A 53 4.73 -7.04 -8.12
N THR A 54 4.33 -8.31 -7.98
CA THR A 54 3.00 -8.67 -7.48
C THR A 54 2.80 -8.30 -6.01
N LEU A 55 3.83 -8.42 -5.17
CA LEU A 55 3.78 -7.96 -3.77
C LEU A 55 3.74 -6.45 -3.69
N PHE A 56 4.46 -5.76 -4.58
CA PHE A 56 4.41 -4.31 -4.69
C PHE A 56 3.00 -3.83 -5.05
N ALA A 57 2.37 -4.44 -6.06
CA ALA A 57 0.99 -4.12 -6.44
C ALA A 57 -0.02 -4.40 -5.31
N LEU A 58 0.16 -5.51 -4.57
CA LEU A 58 -0.63 -5.84 -3.40
C LEU A 58 -0.49 -4.82 -2.27
N ALA A 59 0.75 -4.41 -1.96
CA ALA A 59 1.00 -3.38 -0.97
C ALA A 59 0.38 -2.03 -1.40
N GLY A 60 0.40 -1.71 -2.69
CA GLY A 60 -0.26 -0.53 -3.25
C GLY A 60 -1.78 -0.59 -3.06
N LEU A 61 -2.40 -1.71 -3.43
CA LEU A 61 -3.84 -1.93 -3.24
C LEU A 61 -4.22 -1.86 -1.75
N TRP A 62 -3.39 -2.44 -0.89
CA TRP A 62 -3.57 -2.42 0.55
C TRP A 62 -3.50 -0.99 1.12
N LEU A 63 -2.54 -0.18 0.68
CA LEU A 63 -2.43 1.23 1.06
C LEU A 63 -3.63 2.06 0.58
N VAL A 64 -4.08 1.85 -0.66
CA VAL A 64 -5.27 2.52 -1.18
C VAL A 64 -6.51 2.14 -0.36
N GLY A 65 -6.65 0.86 0.01
CA GLY A 65 -7.72 0.40 0.88
C GLY A 65 -7.67 1.06 2.24
N ILE A 66 -6.49 1.23 2.84
CA ILE A 66 -6.30 1.96 4.11
C ILE A 66 -6.68 3.43 3.96
N ALA A 67 -6.20 4.10 2.91
CA ALA A 67 -6.50 5.51 2.70
C ALA A 67 -8.00 5.73 2.53
N GLY A 68 -8.67 4.93 1.70
CA GLY A 68 -10.11 5.04 1.47
C GLY A 68 -10.94 4.75 2.72
N SER A 69 -10.70 3.61 3.38
CA SER A 69 -11.44 3.23 4.58
C SER A 69 -11.10 4.11 5.79
N GLY A 70 -9.82 4.45 5.97
CA GLY A 70 -9.35 5.35 7.01
C GLY A 70 -9.97 6.75 6.90
N LEU A 71 -10.03 7.33 5.69
CA LEU A 71 -10.71 8.62 5.46
C LEU A 71 -12.20 8.57 5.80
N TYR A 72 -12.85 7.43 5.55
CA TYR A 72 -14.24 7.24 5.95
C TYR A 72 -14.40 7.20 7.48
N PHE A 73 -13.57 6.42 8.18
CA PHE A 73 -13.65 6.28 9.64
C PHE A 73 -13.17 7.51 10.40
N MET A 74 -12.28 8.33 9.83
CA MET A 74 -11.85 9.59 10.45
C MET A 74 -13.00 10.58 10.71
N ARG A 75 -14.14 10.41 10.03
CA ARG A 75 -15.34 11.22 10.30
C ARG A 75 -16.02 10.87 11.63
N TYR A 76 -15.71 9.70 12.19
CA TYR A 76 -16.42 9.12 13.33
C TYR A 76 -15.49 8.69 14.48
N LEU A 77 -14.21 8.43 14.19
CA LEU A 77 -13.25 7.82 15.13
C LEU A 77 -11.94 8.62 15.19
N PRO A 78 -11.21 8.53 16.31
CA PRO A 78 -9.86 9.09 16.41
C PRO A 78 -8.93 8.54 15.33
N PRO A 79 -7.93 9.32 14.87
CA PRO A 79 -7.08 8.98 13.73
C PRO A 79 -6.43 7.59 13.84
N THR A 80 -5.91 7.26 15.02
CA THR A 80 -5.24 5.98 15.30
C THR A 80 -6.19 4.79 15.17
N VAL A 81 -7.43 4.94 15.64
CA VAL A 81 -8.45 3.89 15.61
C VAL A 81 -9.02 3.74 14.20
N ALA A 82 -9.25 4.86 13.50
CA ALA A 82 -9.71 4.88 12.12
C ALA A 82 -8.74 4.15 11.18
N LEU A 83 -7.43 4.36 11.35
CA LEU A 83 -6.43 3.61 10.60
C LEU A 83 -6.33 2.14 11.01
N GLY A 84 -6.48 1.84 12.31
CA GLY A 84 -6.55 0.45 12.77
C GLY A 84 -7.65 -0.32 12.04
N PHE A 85 -8.87 0.21 12.06
CA PHE A 85 -9.99 -0.39 11.32
C PHE A 85 -9.77 -0.40 9.81
N GLY A 86 -9.23 0.68 9.25
CA GLY A 86 -8.94 0.75 7.82
C GLY A 86 -7.90 -0.30 7.38
N SER A 87 -6.89 -0.54 8.20
CA SER A 87 -5.88 -1.59 7.97
C SER A 87 -6.48 -2.99 8.03
N ILE A 88 -7.37 -3.25 8.99
CA ILE A 88 -8.06 -4.54 9.11
C ILE A 88 -8.93 -4.78 7.87
N LEU A 89 -9.76 -3.81 7.49
CA LEU A 89 -10.64 -3.91 6.33
C LEU A 89 -9.87 -4.05 5.03
N SER A 90 -8.79 -3.28 4.87
CA SER A 90 -7.93 -3.39 3.69
C SER A 90 -7.23 -4.76 3.62
N THR A 91 -6.79 -5.29 4.76
CA THR A 91 -6.19 -6.63 4.86
C THR A 91 -7.21 -7.73 4.53
N LEU A 92 -8.45 -7.61 5.03
CA LEU A 92 -9.54 -8.52 4.70
C LEU A 92 -9.87 -8.45 3.20
N ALA A 93 -10.00 -7.25 2.64
CA ALA A 93 -10.27 -7.05 1.22
C ALA A 93 -9.14 -7.61 0.34
N CYS A 94 -7.88 -7.44 0.72
CA CYS A 94 -6.75 -8.01 0.00
C CYS A 94 -6.68 -9.54 0.13
N SER A 95 -6.90 -10.08 1.32
CA SER A 95 -6.81 -11.52 1.57
C SER A 95 -7.96 -12.32 0.93
N VAL A 96 -9.17 -11.76 0.91
CA VAL A 96 -10.35 -12.36 0.25
C VAL A 96 -10.41 -12.01 -1.24
N GLY A 97 -10.01 -10.80 -1.61
CA GLY A 97 -10.06 -10.32 -2.99
C GLY A 97 -9.02 -10.95 -3.91
N LEU A 98 -7.83 -11.28 -3.41
CA LEU A 98 -6.77 -11.91 -4.21
C LEU A 98 -7.14 -13.30 -4.75
N PRO A 99 -7.70 -14.24 -3.96
CA PRO A 99 -8.15 -15.53 -4.49
C PRO A 99 -9.36 -15.39 -5.42
N LEU A 100 -10.25 -14.42 -5.16
CA LEU A 100 -11.39 -14.13 -6.06
C LEU A 100 -10.91 -13.55 -7.40
N TYR A 101 -9.98 -12.62 -7.40
CA TYR A 101 -9.38 -12.03 -8.60
C TYR A 101 -8.66 -13.09 -9.44
N ARG A 102 -7.86 -13.95 -8.80
CA ARG A 102 -7.20 -15.08 -9.48
C ARG A 102 -8.20 -16.07 -10.07
N ARG A 103 -9.30 -16.38 -9.37
CA ARG A 103 -10.37 -17.25 -9.88
C ARG A 103 -11.11 -16.61 -11.05
N ALA A 104 -11.45 -15.33 -10.95
CA ALA A 104 -12.13 -14.59 -12.02
C ALA A 104 -11.27 -14.51 -13.29
N LEU A 105 -9.99 -14.15 -13.17
CA LEU A 105 -9.05 -14.18 -14.29
C LEU A 105 -8.90 -15.58 -14.89
N GLY A 106 -8.80 -16.60 -14.05
CA GLY A 106 -8.74 -17.99 -14.51
C GLY A 106 -10.01 -18.43 -15.25
N PHE A 107 -11.18 -17.93 -14.86
CA PHE A 107 -12.45 -18.21 -15.52
C PHE A 107 -12.55 -17.49 -16.88
N VAL A 108 -12.12 -16.23 -16.94
CA VAL A 108 -12.10 -15.43 -18.17
C VAL A 108 -11.09 -15.98 -19.17
N LEU A 109 -9.88 -16.34 -18.73
CA LEU A 109 -8.86 -16.92 -19.59
C LEU A 109 -9.25 -18.31 -20.12
N ARG A 110 -9.94 -19.14 -19.33
CA ARG A 110 -10.48 -20.43 -19.81
C ARG A 110 -11.63 -20.29 -20.81
N ARG A 111 -12.29 -19.14 -20.88
CA ARG A 111 -13.34 -18.87 -21.88
C ARG A 111 -12.78 -18.41 -23.24
N HIS A 112 -11.49 -18.10 -23.30
CA HIS A 112 -10.82 -17.57 -24.51
C HIS A 112 -9.85 -18.56 -25.16
N VAL A 113 -9.81 -19.82 -24.69
CA VAL A 113 -9.13 -20.96 -25.33
C VAL A 113 -10.20 -21.94 -25.76
#